data_AF-A0A914MMY7-F1
#
_entry.id   AF-A0A914MMY7-F1
#
_cell.length_a   1.000
_cell.length_b   1.000
_cell.length_c   1.000
_cell.angle_alpha   90.00
_cell.angle_beta   90.00
_cell.angle_gamma   90.00
#
_symmetry.space_group_name_H-M   'P 1'
#
loop_
_entity.id
_entity.type
_entity.pdbx_description
1 polymer ?
#
loop_
_entity_poly.entity_id
_entity_poly.type
_entity_poly.pdbx_seq_one_letter_code
_entity_poly.pdbx_strand_id
1 'polypeptide(L)'
;MLIPFPILFVLVVLVNNELTHALDQAGRDAVVYWHNYYRAELAAGRVKNNTGSFMPKPSLMKQMNYSLECEQRAQSWADQCTYSHSDTAQTFGENFYAYVALDNASIYLIY
;
A
#
# COMPACT_ATOMS: atom_id res chain seq x y z
N MET A 1 -36.93 -26.43 2.79
CA MET A 1 -36.89 -25.71 4.08
C MET A 1 -36.26 -24.35 3.79
N LEU A 2 -37.05 -23.28 3.77
CA LEU A 2 -36.57 -21.93 3.46
C LEU A 2 -35.80 -21.41 4.68
N ILE A 3 -34.54 -20.99 4.47
CA ILE A 3 -33.75 -20.36 5.52
C ILE A 3 -34.49 -19.06 5.92
N PRO A 4 -34.76 -18.81 7.22
CA PRO A 4 -35.41 -17.59 7.65
C PRO A 4 -34.63 -16.36 7.18
N PHE A 5 -35.33 -15.40 6.56
CA PHE A 5 -34.77 -14.13 6.07
C PHE A 5 -33.77 -13.43 7.03
N PRO A 6 -33.98 -13.39 8.37
CA PRO A 6 -33.01 -12.78 9.28
C PRO A 6 -31.70 -13.57 9.40
N ILE A 7 -31.72 -14.91 9.24
CA ILE A 7 -30.50 -15.73 9.26
C ILE A 7 -29.68 -15.51 7.98
N LEU A 8 -30.36 -15.38 6.83
CA LEU A 8 -29.71 -15.01 5.57
C LEU A 8 -29.09 -13.61 5.66
N PHE A 9 -29.79 -12.65 6.27
CA PHE A 9 -29.30 -11.28 6.47
C PHE A 9 -28.06 -11.26 7.39
N VAL A 10 -28.08 -12.00 8.50
CA VAL A 10 -26.93 -12.11 9.42
C VAL A 10 -25.73 -12.78 8.73
N LEU A 11 -25.94 -13.85 7.95
CA LEU A 11 -24.86 -14.49 7.18
C LEU A 11 -24.27 -13.54 6.13
N VAL A 12 -25.10 -12.77 5.42
CA VAL A 12 -24.64 -11.75 4.46
C VAL A 12 -23.86 -10.65 5.17
N VAL A 13 -24.33 -10.13 6.31
CA VAL A 13 -23.63 -9.09 7.08
C VAL A 13 -22.31 -9.59 7.67
N LEU A 14 -22.24 -10.84 8.17
CA LEU A 14 -21.01 -11.44 8.68
C LEU A 14 -19.99 -11.70 7.54
N VAL A 15 -20.44 -12.14 6.36
CA VAL A 15 -19.57 -12.31 5.18
C VAL A 15 -19.08 -10.96 4.65
N ASN A 16 -19.89 -9.90 4.75
CA ASN A 16 -19.53 -8.56 4.28
C ASN A 16 -18.54 -7.83 5.20
N ASN A 17 -18.41 -8.22 6.47
CA ASN A 17 -17.51 -7.55 7.42
C ASN A 17 -16.05 -8.02 7.32
N GLU A 18 -15.77 -9.11 6.60
CA GLU A 18 -14.42 -9.69 6.52
C GLU A 18 -13.68 -9.46 5.18
N LEU A 19 -14.24 -8.75 4.20
CA LEU A 19 -13.59 -8.68 2.88
C LEU A 19 -13.72 -7.36 2.11
N THR A 20 -13.73 -6.22 2.80
CA THR A 20 -13.37 -4.95 2.13
C THR A 20 -11.91 -4.66 2.38
N HIS A 21 -11.05 -5.27 1.57
CA HIS A 21 -9.68 -4.80 1.45
C HIS A 21 -9.68 -3.30 1.11
N ALA A 22 -8.86 -2.51 1.81
CA ALA A 22 -8.83 -1.06 1.64
C ALA A 22 -8.38 -0.63 0.23
N LEU A 23 -7.54 -1.44 -0.43
CA LEU A 23 -7.18 -1.25 -1.83
C LEU A 23 -8.07 -2.11 -2.74
N ASP A 24 -8.57 -1.47 -3.80
CA ASP A 24 -9.13 -2.18 -4.94
C ASP A 24 -8.02 -2.76 -5.84
N GLN A 25 -8.40 -3.51 -6.89
CA GLN A 25 -7.41 -4.14 -7.77
C GLN A 25 -6.52 -3.10 -8.48
N ALA A 26 -7.08 -1.96 -8.90
CA ALA A 26 -6.32 -0.91 -9.56
C ALA A 26 -5.25 -0.32 -8.62
N GLY A 27 -5.57 -0.14 -7.34
CA GLY A 27 -4.61 0.28 -6.32
C GLY A 27 -3.48 -0.73 -6.14
N ARG A 28 -3.80 -2.03 -6.05
CA ARG A 28 -2.78 -3.09 -5.94
C ARG A 28 -1.85 -3.12 -7.16
N ASP A 29 -2.42 -3.04 -8.36
CA ASP A 29 -1.70 -3.03 -9.61
C ASP A 29 -0.78 -1.81 -9.70
N ALA A 30 -1.26 -0.63 -9.29
CA ALA A 30 -0.46 0.59 -9.25
C ALA A 30 0.75 0.46 -8.31
N VAL A 31 0.57 -0.09 -7.10
CA VAL A 31 1.66 -0.28 -6.14
C VAL A 31 2.76 -1.16 -6.73
N VAL A 32 2.42 -2.34 -7.27
CA VAL A 32 3.43 -3.26 -7.81
C VAL A 32 4.05 -2.75 -9.12
N TYR A 33 3.25 -2.08 -9.96
CA TYR A 33 3.73 -1.47 -11.20
C TYR A 33 4.79 -0.41 -10.92
N TRP A 34 4.51 0.57 -10.06
CA TRP A 34 5.43 1.67 -9.81
C TRP A 34 6.73 1.20 -9.15
N HIS A 35 6.67 0.25 -8.22
CA HIS A 35 7.88 -0.35 -7.65
C HIS A 35 8.74 -1.00 -8.73
N ASN A 36 8.14 -1.83 -9.58
CA ASN A 36 8.88 -2.52 -10.64
C ASN A 36 9.39 -1.57 -11.73
N TYR A 37 8.65 -0.52 -12.06
CA TYR A 37 9.09 0.53 -12.98
C TYR A 37 10.37 1.20 -12.49
N TYR A 38 10.40 1.72 -11.26
CA TYR A 38 11.59 2.38 -10.73
C TYR A 38 12.77 1.41 -10.53
N ARG A 39 12.50 0.16 -10.13
CA ARG A 39 13.52 -0.89 -10.06
C ARG A 39 14.11 -1.19 -11.45
N ALA A 40 13.31 -1.18 -12.50
CA ALA A 40 13.76 -1.38 -13.88
C ALA A 40 14.58 -0.19 -14.40
N GLU A 41 14.18 1.05 -14.09
CA GLU A 41 14.96 2.25 -14.43
C GLU A 41 16.35 2.21 -13.78
N LEU A 42 16.41 1.83 -12.50
CA LEU A 42 17.68 1.65 -11.78
C LEU A 42 18.51 0.51 -12.39
N ALA A 43 17.89 -0.63 -12.67
CA ALA A 43 18.55 -1.77 -13.32
C ALA A 43 19.13 -1.44 -14.70
N ALA A 44 18.45 -0.57 -15.45
CA ALA A 44 18.90 -0.09 -16.74
C ALA A 44 20.03 0.95 -16.65
N GLY A 45 20.32 1.49 -15.47
CA GLY A 45 21.32 2.55 -15.26
C GLY A 45 20.82 3.92 -15.69
N ARG A 46 19.51 4.18 -15.61
CA ARG A 46 18.88 5.45 -16.01
C ARG A 46 18.59 6.41 -14.86
N VAL A 47 18.82 5.99 -13.62
CA VAL A 47 18.54 6.79 -12.42
C VAL A 47 19.78 7.56 -11.98
N LYS A 48 19.63 8.87 -11.73
CA LYS A 48 20.66 9.73 -11.15
C LYS A 48 20.44 9.94 -9.66
N ASN A 49 21.51 10.06 -8.89
CA ASN A 49 21.45 10.49 -7.49
C ASN A 49 21.31 12.01 -7.36
N ASN A 50 21.31 12.52 -6.12
CA ASN A 50 21.22 13.95 -5.82
C ASN A 50 22.44 14.77 -6.29
N THR A 51 23.56 14.14 -6.64
CA THR A 51 24.74 14.81 -7.24
C THR A 51 24.72 14.81 -8.77
N GLY A 52 23.68 14.23 -9.39
CA GLY A 52 23.54 14.11 -10.84
C GLY A 52 24.31 12.94 -11.47
N SER A 53 25.03 12.16 -10.66
CA SER A 53 25.73 10.95 -11.10
C SER A 53 24.76 9.78 -11.26
N PHE A 54 24.95 8.95 -12.29
CA PHE A 54 24.15 7.73 -12.46
C PHE A 54 24.42 6.74 -11.33
N MET A 55 23.36 6.11 -10.82
CA MET A 55 23.43 5.06 -9.82
C MET A 55 24.04 3.78 -10.41
N PRO A 56 24.76 2.97 -9.61
CA PRO A 56 25.35 1.72 -10.08
C PRO A 56 24.28 0.72 -10.51
N LYS A 57 24.56 -0.03 -11.57
CA LYS A 57 23.67 -1.08 -12.06
C LYS A 57 23.76 -2.31 -11.13
N PRO A 58 22.63 -2.86 -10.64
CA PRO A 58 22.61 -4.10 -9.90
C PRO A 58 23.00 -5.28 -10.80
N SER A 59 23.66 -6.29 -10.23
CA SER A 59 23.95 -7.54 -10.94
C SER A 59 22.69 -8.37 -11.21
N LEU A 60 21.70 -8.31 -10.30
CA LEU A 60 20.41 -8.97 -10.43
C LEU A 60 19.32 -8.22 -9.64
N MET A 61 18.46 -7.49 -10.33
CA MET A 61 17.30 -6.84 -9.72
C MET A 61 16.05 -7.73 -9.87
N LYS A 62 15.55 -8.28 -8.76
CA LYS A 62 14.34 -9.12 -8.77
C LYS A 62 13.08 -8.29 -9.03
N GLN A 63 12.12 -8.85 -9.75
CA GLN A 63 10.78 -8.29 -9.88
C GLN A 63 9.96 -8.57 -8.62
N MET A 64 9.20 -7.58 -8.15
CA MET A 64 8.29 -7.70 -7.02
C MET A 64 6.92 -8.21 -7.46
N ASN A 65 6.31 -9.03 -6.61
CA ASN A 65 4.92 -9.46 -6.72
C ASN A 65 4.11 -8.86 -5.56
N TYR A 66 2.83 -8.60 -5.78
CA TYR A 66 1.95 -8.11 -4.73
C TYR A 66 1.64 -9.22 -3.71
N SER A 67 1.63 -8.90 -2.41
CA SER A 67 1.34 -9.85 -1.33
C SER A 67 0.17 -9.35 -0.50
N LEU A 68 -0.91 -10.15 -0.43
CA LEU A 68 -2.07 -9.85 0.41
C LEU A 68 -1.73 -9.91 1.91
N GLU A 69 -0.75 -10.71 2.33
CA GLU A 69 -0.26 -10.73 3.71
C GLU A 69 0.40 -9.39 4.08
N CYS A 70 1.19 -8.82 3.17
CA CYS A 70 1.78 -7.50 3.38
C CYS A 70 0.71 -6.40 3.40
N GLU A 71 -0.29 -6.47 2.52
CA GLU A 71 -1.42 -5.53 2.49
C GLU A 71 -2.18 -5.55 3.82
N GLN A 72 -2.52 -6.73 4.33
CA GLN A 72 -3.24 -6.87 5.61
C GLN A 72 -2.47 -6.26 6.78
N ARG A 73 -1.15 -6.47 6.84
CA ARG A 73 -0.30 -5.86 7.89
C ARG A 73 -0.19 -4.36 7.72
N ALA A 74 0.03 -3.88 6.49
CA ALA A 74 0.10 -2.46 6.20
C ALA A 74 -1.23 -1.76 6.55
N GLN A 75 -2.36 -2.38 6.21
CA GLN A 75 -3.69 -1.84 6.53
C GLN A 75 -3.95 -1.82 8.04
N SER A 76 -3.66 -2.91 8.74
CA SER A 76 -3.81 -2.98 10.20
C SER A 76 -3.00 -1.91 10.94
N TRP A 77 -1.87 -1.47 10.37
CA TRP A 77 -1.09 -0.36 10.91
C TRP A 77 -1.62 1.00 10.48
N ALA A 78 -1.98 1.17 9.21
CA ALA A 78 -2.59 2.40 8.69
C ALA A 78 -3.88 2.78 9.43
N ASP A 79 -4.68 1.78 9.83
CA ASP A 79 -5.91 1.96 10.61
C ASP A 79 -5.69 2.58 12.00
N GLN A 80 -4.46 2.55 12.53
CA GLN A 80 -4.11 3.22 13.79
C GLN A 80 -4.05 4.74 13.65
N CYS A 81 -3.98 5.25 12.42
CA CYS A 81 -3.88 6.68 12.12
C CYS A 81 -2.70 7.37 12.83
N THR A 82 -1.60 6.65 13.04
CA THR A 82 -0.36 7.16 13.63
C THR A 82 0.71 7.33 12.56
N TYR A 83 1.41 8.46 12.57
CA TYR A 83 2.52 8.71 11.64
C TYR A 83 3.83 8.20 12.25
N SER A 84 3.95 6.87 12.39
CA SER A 84 5.13 6.21 12.92
C SER A 84 5.31 4.82 12.30
N HIS A 85 6.49 4.24 12.49
CA HIS A 85 6.72 2.84 12.14
C HIS A 85 5.98 1.90 13.10
N SER A 86 5.57 0.72 12.62
CA SER A 86 5.05 -0.33 13.51
C SER A 86 6.16 -0.93 14.38
N ASP A 87 5.84 -1.25 15.65
CA ASP A 87 6.77 -1.88 16.60
C ASP A 87 7.03 -3.37 16.31
N THR A 88 6.56 -3.88 15.17
CA THR A 88 6.60 -5.32 14.91
C THR A 88 8.01 -5.83 14.62
N ALA A 89 8.33 -7.01 15.17
CA ALA A 89 9.60 -7.71 14.96
C ALA A 89 9.79 -8.08 13.46
N GLN A 90 10.33 -7.13 12.70
CA GLN A 90 11.19 -7.17 11.51
C GLN A 90 10.99 -8.27 10.44
N THR A 91 9.80 -8.85 10.28
CA THR A 91 9.62 -9.85 9.19
C THR A 91 9.52 -9.16 7.82
N PHE A 92 8.98 -7.94 7.77
CA PHE A 92 8.86 -7.13 6.55
C PHE A 92 9.42 -5.72 6.77
N GLY A 93 10.03 -5.14 5.73
CA GLY A 93 10.36 -3.71 5.73
C GLY A 93 9.12 -2.86 5.53
N GLU A 94 9.15 -1.62 6.03
CA GLU A 94 7.98 -0.74 6.07
C GLU A 94 8.33 0.66 5.55
N ASN A 95 7.48 1.20 4.68
CA ASN A 95 7.46 2.61 4.29
C ASN A 95 6.03 3.12 4.53
N PHE A 96 5.90 4.33 5.09
CA PHE A 96 4.60 5.00 5.23
C PHE A 96 4.69 6.44 4.72
N TYR A 97 3.56 6.96 4.26
CA TYR A 97 3.42 8.33 3.79
C TYR A 97 2.01 8.81 4.16
N ALA A 98 1.91 10.07 4.55
CA ALA A 98 0.64 10.73 4.83
C ALA A 98 0.66 12.10 4.16
N TYR A 99 -0.51 12.54 3.73
CA TYR A 99 -0.74 13.89 3.23
C TYR A 99 -2.05 14.40 3.83
N VAL A 100 -2.14 15.70 4.00
CA VAL A 100 -3.41 16.34 4.35
C VAL A 100 -4.14 16.61 3.04
N ALA A 101 -5.31 16.01 2.87
CA ALA A 101 -6.21 16.43 1.80
C ALA A 101 -6.76 17.80 2.18
N LEU A 102 -6.25 18.86 1.54
CA LEU A 102 -6.87 20.17 1.65
C LEU A 102 -8.19 20.08 0.89
N ASP A 103 -9.30 20.17 1.62
CA ASP A 103 -10.55 20.50 0.97
C ASP A 103 -10.38 21.86 0.29
N ASN A 104 -11.09 22.07 -0.80
CA ASN A 104 -11.06 23.27 -1.61
C ASN A 104 -11.57 24.52 -0.83
N ALA A 105 -11.85 24.37 0.47
CA ALA A 105 -12.21 25.41 1.43
C ALA A 105 -11.05 25.79 2.38
N SER A 106 -9.95 25.05 2.40
CA SER A 106 -8.84 25.25 3.34
C SER A 106 -7.49 25.41 2.65
N ILE A 107 -7.41 26.23 1.59
CA ILE A 107 -6.15 26.88 1.23
C ILE A 107 -5.93 28.02 2.24
N TYR A 108 -5.55 27.65 3.46
CA TYR A 108 -4.87 28.56 4.38
C TYR A 108 -3.73 27.81 5.05
N LEU A 109 -2.54 28.06 4.48
CA LEU A 109 -1.27 28.18 5.18
C LEU A 109 -0.82 27.00 6.04
N ILE A 110 0.13 26.22 5.53
CA ILE A 110 1.26 25.79 6.34
C ILE A 110 2.53 26.07 5.52
N TYR A 111 3.29 27.08 5.95
CA TYR A 111 4.69 27.30 5.58
C TYR A 111 5.56 26.26 6.30
#